data_AF-A0A1V0UCB9-F1
#
_entry.id   AF-A0A1V0UCB9-F1
#
_cell.length_a   1.000
_cell.length_b   1.000
_cell.length_c   1.000
_cell.angle_alpha   90.00
_cell.angle_beta   90.00
_cell.angle_gamma   90.00
#
_symmetry.space_group_name_H-M   'P 1'
#
loop_
_entity.id
_entity.type
_entity.pdbx_description
1 polymer ?
#
loop_
_entity_poly.entity_id
_entity_poly.type
_entity_poly.pdbx_seq_one_letter_code
_entity_poly.pdbx_strand_id
1 'polypeptide(L)' 'MCTLIAVADTVQSETALWDPDEITITVQGGTHHHTLIRDLAALLADLGAPTTPGGGLTCFCGDPITIPREAIAAGPL' A
#
# COMPACT_ATOMS: atom_id res chain seq x y z
N MET A 1 -4.43 -3.81 -15.73
CA MET A 1 -3.40 -4.45 -14.88
C MET A 1 -3.31 -3.60 -13.64
N CYS A 2 -3.74 -4.13 -12.50
CA CYS A 2 -3.82 -3.35 -11.27
C CYS A 2 -2.54 -3.51 -10.46
N THR A 3 -2.27 -2.52 -9.63
CA THR A 3 -1.13 -2.45 -8.74
C THR A 3 -1.16 -3.56 -7.69
N LEU A 4 -0.09 -4.33 -7.59
CA LEU A 4 0.07 -5.34 -6.54
C LEU A 4 0.70 -4.70 -5.30
N ILE A 5 0.38 -5.22 -4.11
CA ILE A 5 1.09 -4.86 -2.88
C ILE A 5 1.90 -6.08 -2.43
N ALA A 6 3.21 -5.90 -2.29
CA ALA A 6 4.14 -6.90 -1.81
C ALA A 6 4.85 -6.39 -0.55
N VAL A 7 5.27 -7.28 0.33
CA VAL A 7 6.12 -6.90 1.47
C VAL A 7 7.57 -6.97 1.04
N ALA A 8 8.33 -5.95 1.40
CA ALA A 8 9.76 -5.91 1.17
C ALA A 8 10.48 -7.05 1.91
N ASP A 9 11.29 -7.82 1.19
CA ASP A 9 12.19 -8.84 1.78
C ASP A 9 13.34 -8.22 2.58
N THR A 10 13.63 -6.93 2.37
CA THR A 10 14.72 -6.20 3.02
C THR A 10 14.21 -4.99 3.79
N VAL A 11 15.03 -4.50 4.74
CA VAL A 11 14.71 -3.28 5.48
C VAL A 11 14.77 -2.09 4.51
N GLN A 12 13.61 -1.49 4.24
CA GLN A 12 13.47 -0.27 3.45
C GLN A 12 13.43 0.95 4.37
N SER A 13 13.89 2.09 3.86
CA SER A 13 13.82 3.38 4.58
C SER A 13 12.44 4.03 4.49
N GLU A 14 11.65 3.66 3.48
CA GLU A 14 10.32 4.20 3.21
C GLU A 14 9.24 3.15 3.54
N THR A 15 8.09 3.61 4.02
CA THR A 15 6.96 2.75 4.37
C THR A 15 6.39 2.02 3.15
N ALA A 16 6.35 2.70 2.00
CA ALA A 16 5.80 2.22 0.75
C ALA A 16 6.62 2.79 -0.41
N LEU A 17 7.04 1.92 -1.33
CA LEU A 17 7.84 2.24 -2.50
C LEU A 17 7.12 1.76 -3.76
N TRP A 18 7.03 2.62 -4.77
CA TRP A 18 6.45 2.28 -6.07
C TRP A 18 7.50 1.73 -7.03
N ASP A 19 7.27 0.51 -7.53
CA ASP A 19 8.04 -0.09 -8.62
C ASP A 19 7.25 0.00 -9.94
N PRO A 20 7.67 0.86 -10.89
CA PRO A 20 7.00 1.00 -12.19
C PRO A 20 7.28 -0.16 -13.16
N ASP A 21 8.39 -0.89 -12.99
CA ASP A 21 8.76 -2.01 -13.87
C ASP A 21 7.92 -3.25 -13.54
N GLU A 22 7.65 -3.48 -12.25
CA GLU A 22 6.82 -4.60 -11.77
C GLU A 22 5.35 -4.22 -11.51
N ILE A 23 5.00 -2.94 -11.62
CA ILE A 23 3.66 -2.41 -11.29
C ILE A 23 3.26 -2.82 -9.87
N THR A 24 4.22 -2.80 -8.94
CA THR A 24 4.08 -3.30 -7.57
C THR A 24 4.48 -2.23 -6.56
N ILE A 25 3.66 -2.05 -5.52
CA ILE A 25 4.03 -1.25 -4.36
C ILE A 25 4.63 -2.20 -3.33
N THR A 26 5.92 -2.03 -3.03
CA THR A 26 6.56 -2.74 -1.91
C THR A 26 6.35 -1.95 -0.62
N VAL A 27 5.97 -2.64 0.44
CA VAL A 27 5.73 -2.02 1.75
C VAL A 27 6.64 -2.60 2.81
N GLN A 28 7.06 -1.77 3.76
CA GLN A 28 7.87 -2.21 4.88
C GLN A 28 7.04 -3.07 5.84
N GLY A 29 7.49 -4.30 6.06
CA GLY A 29 6.88 -5.24 6.99
C GLY A 29 6.88 -4.73 8.44
N GLY A 30 5.82 -5.04 9.19
CA GLY A 30 5.71 -4.63 10.59
C GLY A 30 5.46 -3.14 10.79
N THR A 31 4.90 -2.45 9.80
CA THR A 31 4.50 -1.05 9.95
C THR A 31 3.16 -0.95 10.68
N HIS A 32 2.99 0.09 11.50
CA HIS A 32 1.69 0.38 12.12
C HIS A 32 0.60 0.59 11.06
N HIS A 33 -0.54 -0.08 11.22
CA HIS A 33 -1.60 -0.16 10.21
C HIS A 33 -2.05 1.21 9.67
N HIS A 34 -2.27 2.20 10.55
CA HIS A 34 -2.69 3.54 10.11
C HIS A 34 -1.61 4.29 9.32
N THR A 35 -0.34 4.09 9.66
CA THR A 35 0.78 4.72 8.93
C THR A 35 0.85 4.13 7.52
N LEU A 36 0.76 2.80 7.42
CA LEU A 36 0.77 2.08 6.16
C LEU A 36 -0.40 2.51 5.26
N ILE A 37 -1.63 2.56 5.79
CA ILE A 37 -2.81 3.00 5.02
C ILE A 37 -2.63 4.43 4.52
N ARG A 38 -2.16 5.34 5.38
CA ARG A 38 -1.99 6.76 5.03
C ARG A 38 -0.97 6.92 3.91
N ASP A 39 0.17 6.26 4.03
CA ASP A 39 1.26 6.39 3.07
C ASP A 39 0.89 5.71 1.72
N LEU A 40 0.21 4.56 1.77
CA LEU A 40 -0.37 3.94 0.58
C LEU A 40 -1.42 4.84 -0.09
N ALA A 41 -2.32 5.46 0.67
CA ALA A 41 -3.34 6.35 0.11
C ALA A 41 -2.72 7.56 -0.61
N ALA A 42 -1.64 8.13 -0.06
CA ALA A 42 -0.90 9.21 -0.70
C ALA A 42 -0.24 8.74 -2.00
N LEU A 43 0.47 7.61 -1.96
CA LEU A 43 1.14 7.06 -3.13
C LEU A 43 0.15 6.70 -4.25
N LEU A 44 -0.99 6.11 -3.89
CA LEU A 44 -2.03 5.78 -4.85
C LEU A 44 -2.68 7.02 -5.46
N ALA A 45 -2.90 8.07 -4.67
CA ALA A 45 -3.40 9.35 -5.18
C ALA A 45 -2.41 9.97 -6.19
N ASP A 46 -1.10 9.89 -5.91
CA ASP A 46 -0.05 10.35 -6.83
C ASP A 46 -0.02 9.53 -8.14
N LEU A 47 -0.38 8.23 -8.07
CA LEU A 47 -0.57 7.36 -9.23
C LEU A 47 -1.91 7.56 -9.96
N GLY A 48 -2.77 8.46 -9.46
CA GLY A 48 -4.07 8.77 -10.07
C GLY A 48 -5.23 7.88 -9.62
N ALA A 49 -5.10 7.18 -8.49
CA ALA A 49 -6.18 6.37 -7.95
C ALA A 49 -7.33 7.22 -7.37
N PRO A 50 -8.58 6.75 -7.50
CA PRO A 50 -9.73 7.42 -6.91
C PRO A 50 -9.65 7.36 -5.37
N THR A 51 -9.60 8.53 -4.73
CA THR A 51 -9.67 8.61 -3.27
C THR A 51 -11.12 8.61 -2.83
N THR A 52 -11.53 7.56 -2.10
CA THR A 52 -12.89 7.46 -1.55
C THR A 52 -12.84 7.69 -0.05
N PRO A 53 -13.34 8.83 0.47
CA PRO A 53 -13.35 9.09 1.91
C PRO A 53 -14.12 8.00 2.66
N GLY A 54 -13.47 7.31 3.59
CA GLY A 54 -14.06 6.20 4.35
C GLY A 54 -14.21 4.89 3.55
N GLY A 55 -13.82 4.88 2.27
CA GLY A 55 -13.65 3.67 1.47
C GLY A 55 -12.28 3.05 1.67
N GLY A 56 -12.15 1.75 1.44
CA GLY A 56 -10.85 1.07 1.43
C GLY A 56 -9.92 1.61 0.34
N LEU A 57 -8.65 1.21 0.39
CA LEU A 57 -7.68 1.56 -0.64
C LEU A 57 -8.09 0.91 -1.97
N THR A 58 -8.05 1.69 -3.05
CA THR A 58 -8.33 1.22 -4.42
C THR A 58 -7.17 1.57 -5.34
N CYS A 59 -6.96 0.73 -6.34
CA CYS A 59 -5.98 0.94 -7.39
C CYS A 59 -6.49 1.98 -8.40
N PHE A 60 -5.60 2.50 -9.27
CA PHE A 60 -5.98 3.38 -10.39
C PHE A 60 -7.06 2.79 -11.30
N CYS A 61 -7.15 1.46 -11.38
CA CYS A 61 -8.17 0.75 -12.14
C CYS A 61 -9.56 0.75 -11.45
N GLY A 62 -9.65 1.20 -10.20
CA GLY A 62 -10.86 1.18 -9.36
C GLY A 62 -11.01 -0.08 -8.51
N ASP A 63 -10.19 -1.11 -8.72
CA ASP A 63 -10.27 -2.36 -7.96
C ASP A 63 -9.72 -2.17 -6.52
N PRO A 64 -10.32 -2.83 -5.52
CA PRO A 64 -9.85 -2.77 -4.15
C PRO A 64 -8.48 -3.45 -4.00
N ILE A 65 -7.60 -2.82 -3.25
CA ILE A 65 -6.26 -3.36 -3.00
C ILE A 65 -6.26 -4.17 -1.72
N THR A 66 -5.61 -5.32 -1.75
CA THR A 66 -5.43 -6.17 -0.56
C THR A 66 -4.05 -5.91 0.02
N ILE A 67 -4.00 -5.48 1.28
CA ILE A 67 -2.74 -5.34 2.03
C ILE A 67 -2.37 -6.72 2.61
N PRO A 68 -1.17 -7.24 2.35
CA PRO A 68 -0.68 -8.46 2.98
C PRO A 68 -0.65 -8.32 4.50
N ARG A 69 -1.01 -9.38 5.24
CA ARG A 69 -1.10 -9.31 6.71
C ARG A 69 0.26 -9.07 7.36
N GLU A 70 1.31 -9.62 6.77
CA GLU A 70 2.71 -9.45 7.13
C GLU A 70 3.20 -7.99 7.02
N ALA A 71 2.53 -7.15 6.22
CA ALA A 71 2.83 -5.72 6.15
C ALA A 71 2.40 -4.97 7.42
N ILE A 72 1.40 -5.51 8.13
CA ILE A 72 0.76 -4.88 9.26
C ILE A 72 1.41 -5.43 10.54
N ALA A 73 2.03 -4.54 11.34
CA ALA A 73 2.38 -4.90 12.70
C ALA A 73 1.12 -5.30 13.46
N ALA A 74 1.14 -6.47 14.09
CA ALA A 74 0.04 -6.95 14.93
C ALA A 74 -0.26 -5.92 16.03
N GLY A 75 -1.28 -5.09 15.79
CA GLY A 75 -1.86 -4.11 16.71
C GLY A 75 -3.37 -4.27 16.73
N PRO A 76 -4.05 -3.91 17.83
CA PRO A 76 -5.48 -4.17 17.98
C PRO A 76 -6.29 -3.39 16.93
N LEU A 77 -7.21 -4.12 16.29
CA LEU A 77 -8.27 -3.58 15.43
C LEU A 77 -9.24 -2.70 16.22
#